data_AF-A0A8M1MRM8-F1
#
_entry.id   AF-A0A8M1MRM8-F1
#
_cell.length_a   1.000
_cell.length_b   1.000
_cell.length_c   1.000
_cell.angle_alpha   90.00
_cell.angle_beta   90.00
_cell.angle_gamma   90.00
#
_symmetry.space_group_name_H-M   'P 1'
#
loop_
_entity.id
_entity.type
_entity.pdbx_description
1 polymer ?
#
loop_
_entity_poly.entity_id
_entity_poly.type
_entity_poly.pdbx_seq_one_letter_code
_entity_poly.pdbx_strand_id
1 'polypeptide(L)'
;MTSLWNILLATTLFLLLPLHTSASPASEDQPSARHSSGHTCVEKLFLKTTCYLVIRMFGPDLVKLLSTDMNADVLCHTLEFCKQDPGQPLCHLYPLPKEPWKFTLEKARQIVKKSPTLKHSRSSSDVCSLPFLAKICQRIKSAIENSVPFKDGDSDKYSIFPTLRGYTWRGRDCNDSNKMAYPGRRPDNWDIHEDSNCNGIWGVDPKDGIPYEKKFCEGSQPRGIILLGDSAGAHFHISPEWITASQMSLKSFINLPIALTNELDWPQFSGATGFLDSISGIKENSIYLRLWKRNHCNHRDYQNISRNGASSQNLERFLETLSRNQLLDHPAIVIYAMIGNDVCKGKVDPVAAMTTPEKLYSSIMRTLKYLNSHLPNGSHVILYGLPDGTFLWDNLHNRYYPLGQLNKDVTYAHFYSFLNCLQVSPCHSWMSSNKTLRTLTSERAKQLSNTLKKIATSQKFTNFDLFYMDFDFRDLVDEWRKRGGQPWQLIEPVDGFHPNEVASLLLADDFWKKVQLQRPQVLGKENPFNSQIEQVFGDQGGH
;
A
#
# COMPACT_ATOMS: atom_id res chain seq x y z
N MET A 1 6.62 15.60 0.46
CA MET A 1 5.90 14.42 -0.09
C MET A 1 4.88 14.78 -1.16
N THR A 2 4.70 16.06 -1.51
CA THR A 2 3.89 16.52 -2.65
C THR A 2 4.46 16.18 -4.03
N SER A 3 5.77 15.91 -4.16
CA SER A 3 6.44 15.77 -5.47
C SER A 3 6.33 14.38 -6.12
N LEU A 4 6.48 13.30 -5.35
CA LEU A 4 6.52 11.91 -5.85
C LEU A 4 5.16 11.47 -6.43
N TRP A 5 4.08 11.89 -5.77
CA TRP A 5 2.71 11.65 -6.19
C TRP A 5 2.35 12.40 -7.48
N ASN A 6 2.76 13.66 -7.59
CA ASN A 6 2.53 14.46 -8.79
C ASN A 6 3.30 13.90 -9.99
N ILE A 7 4.51 13.34 -9.79
CA ILE A 7 5.31 12.74 -10.85
C ILE A 7 4.81 11.34 -11.23
N LEU A 8 4.29 10.54 -10.29
CA LEU A 8 3.69 9.22 -10.58
C LEU A 8 2.33 9.32 -11.27
N LEU A 9 1.49 10.28 -10.88
CA LEU A 9 0.26 10.63 -11.62
C LEU A 9 0.59 11.19 -12.99
N ALA A 10 1.63 12.04 -13.11
CA ALA A 10 2.07 12.53 -14.41
C ALA A 10 2.57 11.39 -15.29
N THR A 11 3.45 10.51 -14.80
CA THR A 11 4.00 9.41 -15.61
C THR A 11 2.94 8.42 -16.05
N THR A 12 1.99 8.03 -15.19
CA THR A 12 0.85 7.17 -15.61
C THR A 12 -0.08 7.86 -16.60
N LEU A 13 -0.24 9.19 -16.54
CA LEU A 13 -0.99 9.96 -17.55
C LEU A 13 -0.20 10.22 -18.86
N PHE A 14 1.13 10.36 -18.80
CA PHE A 14 2.00 10.59 -19.94
C PHE A 14 2.40 9.30 -20.67
N LEU A 15 2.22 8.12 -20.07
CA LEU A 15 2.53 6.83 -20.70
C LEU A 15 1.40 6.27 -21.57
N LEU A 16 0.22 6.92 -21.60
CA LEU A 16 -0.90 6.58 -22.50
C LEU A 16 -0.69 7.03 -23.97
N LEU A 17 0.55 7.40 -24.33
CA LEU A 17 0.86 8.19 -25.54
C LEU A 17 1.30 7.44 -26.81
N PRO A 18 1.40 6.10 -26.88
CA PRO A 18 1.47 5.45 -28.18
C PRO A 18 0.37 4.40 -28.29
N LEU A 19 -0.70 4.67 -29.04
CA LEU A 19 -1.50 3.67 -29.78
C LEU A 19 -2.67 4.38 -30.49
N HIS A 20 -2.37 4.97 -31.64
CA HIS A 20 -3.36 5.14 -32.70
C HIS A 20 -2.78 4.62 -34.00
N THR A 21 -3.21 3.41 -34.38
CA THR A 21 -3.43 2.89 -35.75
C THR A 21 -3.85 1.44 -35.55
N SER A 22 -5.13 1.12 -35.35
CA SER A 22 -6.09 0.94 -36.44
C SER A 22 -7.44 0.58 -35.81
N ALA A 23 -8.49 1.31 -36.16
CA ALA A 23 -9.85 1.03 -35.75
C ALA A 23 -10.58 0.29 -36.89
N SER A 24 -11.36 -0.73 -36.56
CA SER A 24 -12.53 -1.16 -37.33
C SER A 24 -13.59 -1.74 -36.37
N PRO A 25 -14.88 -1.64 -36.70
CA PRO A 25 -15.94 -1.47 -35.72
C PRO A 25 -16.70 -2.76 -35.36
N ALA A 26 -17.18 -2.77 -34.11
CA ALA A 26 -18.41 -3.35 -33.55
C ALA A 26 -18.96 -4.69 -34.08
N SER A 27 -19.15 -5.63 -33.15
CA SER A 27 -20.39 -6.41 -33.04
C SER A 27 -20.76 -6.56 -31.57
N GLU A 28 -21.98 -6.14 -31.24
CA GLU A 28 -22.68 -6.39 -29.98
C GLU A 28 -22.90 -7.89 -29.78
N ASP A 29 -22.75 -8.36 -28.54
CA ASP A 29 -23.66 -9.34 -27.92
C ASP A 29 -23.32 -9.48 -26.42
N GLN A 30 -24.32 -9.22 -25.57
CA GLN A 30 -24.44 -9.60 -24.15
C GLN A 30 -25.42 -10.79 -24.06
N PRO A 31 -25.67 -11.50 -22.91
CA PRO A 31 -25.33 -11.26 -21.49
C PRO A 31 -24.67 -12.52 -20.82
N SER A 32 -24.30 -12.66 -19.54
CA SER A 32 -24.85 -12.23 -18.26
C SER A 32 -23.84 -12.46 -17.11
N ALA A 33 -23.74 -11.54 -16.16
CA ALA A 33 -23.47 -11.79 -14.75
C ALA A 33 -23.91 -10.56 -13.95
N ARG A 34 -24.62 -10.78 -12.83
CA ARG A 34 -25.24 -9.74 -12.00
C ARG A 34 -24.18 -8.75 -11.50
N HIS A 35 -24.19 -7.53 -12.04
CA HIS A 35 -23.42 -6.41 -11.53
C HIS A 35 -24.06 -5.88 -10.24
N SER A 36 -23.30 -5.85 -9.15
CA SER A 36 -23.70 -5.16 -7.93
C SER A 36 -23.57 -3.64 -8.14
N SER A 37 -24.48 -2.89 -7.52
CA SER A 37 -24.72 -1.45 -7.67
C SER A 37 -23.60 -0.54 -7.10
N GLY A 38 -22.43 -1.09 -6.75
CA GLY A 38 -21.28 -0.35 -6.18
C GLY A 38 -20.43 0.42 -7.21
N HIS A 39 -20.61 0.18 -8.51
CA HIS A 39 -19.75 0.77 -9.57
C HIS A 39 -19.93 2.28 -9.79
N THR A 40 -21.00 2.89 -9.28
CA THR A 40 -21.39 4.27 -9.62
C THR A 40 -20.47 5.38 -9.09
N CYS A 41 -19.55 5.08 -8.16
CA CYS A 41 -18.55 6.06 -7.70
C CYS A 41 -17.21 5.93 -8.43
N VAL A 42 -16.86 4.72 -8.87
CA VAL A 42 -15.57 4.37 -9.49
C VAL A 42 -15.47 4.88 -10.93
N GLU A 43 -16.58 4.93 -11.67
CA GLU A 43 -16.65 5.53 -13.01
C GLU A 43 -16.42 7.06 -13.04
N LYS A 44 -16.39 7.73 -11.89
CA LYS A 44 -16.35 9.21 -11.79
C LYS A 44 -14.94 9.81 -11.64
N LEU A 45 -13.89 9.11 -12.06
CA LEU A 45 -12.52 9.65 -12.06
C LEU A 45 -12.10 10.32 -13.37
N PHE A 46 -12.96 10.33 -14.41
CA PHE A 46 -12.72 11.02 -15.68
C PHE A 46 -11.39 10.68 -16.40
N LEU A 47 -10.76 9.53 -16.11
CA LEU A 47 -9.41 9.19 -16.56
C LEU A 47 -9.27 9.23 -18.09
N LYS A 48 -10.21 8.62 -18.83
CA LYS A 48 -10.23 8.62 -20.30
C LYS A 48 -10.35 10.03 -20.87
N THR A 49 -11.25 10.84 -20.31
CA THR A 49 -11.44 12.24 -20.73
C THR A 49 -10.18 13.06 -20.49
N THR A 50 -9.55 12.91 -19.33
CA THR A 50 -8.29 13.54 -18.96
C THR A 50 -7.17 13.17 -19.95
N CYS A 51 -7.06 11.89 -20.33
CA CYS A 51 -6.10 11.44 -21.35
C CYS A 51 -6.32 12.13 -22.71
N TYR A 52 -7.55 12.17 -23.24
CA TYR A 52 -7.84 12.87 -24.49
C TYR A 52 -7.50 14.36 -24.45
N LEU A 53 -7.70 15.02 -23.30
CA LEU A 53 -7.34 16.42 -23.13
C LEU A 53 -5.83 16.62 -23.16
N VAL A 54 -5.06 15.77 -22.49
CA VAL A 54 -3.59 15.80 -22.55
C VAL A 54 -3.10 15.62 -23.99
N ILE A 55 -3.64 14.65 -24.73
CA ILE A 55 -3.31 14.42 -26.15
C ILE A 55 -3.68 15.64 -26.99
N ARG A 56 -4.85 16.23 -26.78
CA ARG A 56 -5.29 17.42 -27.53
C ARG A 56 -4.36 18.62 -27.31
N MET A 57 -3.84 18.78 -26.10
CA MET A 57 -2.97 19.90 -25.76
C MET A 57 -1.52 19.66 -26.20
N PHE A 58 -0.92 18.52 -25.83
CA PHE A 58 0.51 18.28 -26.00
C PHE A 58 0.86 17.37 -27.18
N GLY A 59 -0.11 16.62 -27.71
CA GLY A 59 0.08 15.65 -28.79
C GLY A 59 0.83 16.20 -30.01
N PRO A 60 0.51 17.40 -30.54
CA PRO A 60 1.23 17.95 -31.69
C PRO A 60 2.73 18.16 -31.46
N ASP A 61 3.15 18.53 -30.25
CA ASP A 61 4.57 18.71 -29.93
C ASP A 61 5.26 17.40 -29.62
N LEU A 62 4.56 16.49 -28.95
CA LEU A 62 5.05 15.14 -28.68
C LEU A 62 5.36 14.40 -29.99
N VAL A 63 4.45 14.44 -30.97
CA VAL A 63 4.66 13.82 -32.30
C VAL A 63 5.90 14.40 -32.99
N LYS A 64 6.07 15.73 -32.98
CA LYS A 64 7.25 16.38 -33.58
C LYS A 64 8.55 15.93 -32.91
N LEU A 65 8.60 15.94 -31.59
CA LEU A 65 9.80 15.58 -30.85
C LEU A 65 10.14 14.09 -31.02
N LEU A 66 9.15 13.20 -30.89
CA LEU A 66 9.33 11.76 -31.09
C LEU A 66 9.77 11.41 -32.51
N SER A 67 9.28 12.13 -33.53
CA SER A 67 9.70 11.94 -34.93
C SER A 67 11.16 12.33 -35.21
N THR A 68 11.85 12.92 -34.22
CA THR A 68 13.26 13.29 -34.28
C THR A 68 14.14 12.48 -33.33
N ASP A 69 13.68 11.28 -32.95
CA ASP A 69 14.37 10.33 -32.07
C ASP A 69 14.70 10.89 -30.68
N MET A 70 13.91 11.84 -30.19
CA MET A 70 14.05 12.37 -28.84
C MET A 70 13.39 11.43 -27.83
N ASN A 71 14.13 11.07 -26.78
CA ASN A 71 13.64 10.24 -25.69
C ASN A 71 12.79 11.04 -24.67
N ALA A 72 12.09 10.32 -23.79
CA ALA A 72 11.04 10.92 -22.96
C ALA A 72 11.55 11.98 -21.95
N ASP A 73 12.78 11.84 -21.43
CA ASP A 73 13.37 12.84 -20.53
C ASP A 73 13.75 14.13 -21.27
N VAL A 74 14.28 14.07 -22.51
CA VAL A 74 14.43 15.27 -23.35
C VAL A 74 13.09 15.95 -23.59
N LEU A 75 12.04 15.19 -23.90
CA LEU A 75 10.68 15.71 -24.08
C LEU A 75 10.20 16.44 -22.83
N CYS A 76 10.30 15.83 -21.66
CA CYS A 76 9.83 16.41 -20.40
C CYS A 76 10.57 17.70 -20.02
N HIS A 77 11.89 17.77 -20.25
CA HIS A 77 12.67 19.01 -20.04
C HIS A 77 12.36 20.09 -21.10
N THR A 78 12.03 19.68 -22.32
CA THR A 78 11.68 20.60 -23.42
C THR A 78 10.31 21.24 -23.23
N LEU A 79 9.35 20.46 -22.73
CA LEU A 79 7.98 20.90 -22.45
C LEU A 79 7.82 21.44 -21.01
N GLU A 80 8.93 21.60 -20.27
CA GLU A 80 8.99 22.16 -18.91
C GLU A 80 8.20 21.37 -17.83
N PHE A 81 7.86 20.11 -18.10
CA PHE A 81 7.36 19.18 -17.08
C PHE A 81 8.47 18.79 -16.10
N CYS A 82 9.70 18.65 -16.59
CA CYS A 82 10.90 18.55 -15.77
C CYS A 82 11.57 19.92 -15.71
N LYS A 83 11.72 20.46 -14.50
CA LYS A 83 12.41 21.72 -14.27
C LYS A 83 13.80 21.47 -13.71
N GLN A 84 14.73 22.35 -14.08
CA GLN A 84 16.06 22.41 -13.51
C GLN A 84 16.12 23.66 -12.62
N ASP A 85 16.13 23.47 -11.30
CA ASP A 85 16.37 24.58 -10.38
C ASP A 85 17.84 25.02 -10.46
N PRO A 86 18.15 26.32 -10.22
CA PRO A 86 19.52 26.81 -10.20
C PRO A 86 20.40 25.97 -9.25
N GLY A 87 21.49 25.43 -9.78
CA GLY A 87 22.42 24.57 -9.03
C GLY A 87 22.09 23.07 -9.04
N GLN A 88 20.95 22.64 -9.60
CA GLN A 88 20.67 21.22 -9.79
C GLN A 88 21.17 20.69 -11.15
N PRO A 89 21.67 19.45 -11.23
CA PRO A 89 22.01 18.82 -12.50
C PRO A 89 20.75 18.50 -13.32
N LEU A 90 20.91 18.33 -14.64
CA LEU A 90 19.85 17.81 -15.49
C LEU A 90 19.68 16.30 -15.23
N CYS A 91 18.48 15.92 -14.77
CA CYS A 91 18.14 14.54 -14.51
C CYS A 91 17.78 13.81 -15.81
N HIS A 92 18.40 12.65 -16.03
CA HIS A 92 18.20 11.80 -17.20
C HIS A 92 17.89 10.37 -16.73
N LEU A 93 16.98 9.71 -17.42
CA LEU A 93 16.59 8.32 -17.20
C LEU A 93 17.30 7.40 -18.19
N TYR A 94 17.44 7.83 -19.44
CA TYR A 94 18.06 7.02 -20.48
C TYR A 94 19.58 7.26 -20.50
N PRO A 95 20.37 6.29 -21.01
CA PRO A 95 21.79 6.49 -21.28
C PRO A 95 22.00 7.76 -22.12
N LEU A 96 23.00 8.57 -21.74
CA LEU A 96 23.26 9.83 -22.42
C LEU A 96 23.57 9.59 -23.92
N PRO A 97 23.03 10.44 -24.82
CA PRO A 97 23.32 10.34 -26.24
C PRO A 97 24.80 10.61 -26.54
N LYS A 98 25.26 10.21 -27.73
CA LYS A 98 26.62 10.48 -28.22
C LYS A 98 26.89 12.00 -28.38
N GLU A 99 25.86 12.79 -28.66
CA GLU A 99 25.92 14.26 -28.68
C GLU A 99 25.73 14.84 -27.27
N PRO A 100 26.36 15.98 -26.93
CA PRO A 100 26.15 16.62 -25.63
C PRO A 100 24.68 16.94 -25.37
N TRP A 101 24.14 16.46 -24.25
CA TRP A 101 22.73 16.62 -23.85
C TRP A 101 22.19 18.06 -23.96
N LYS A 102 23.03 19.06 -23.66
CA LYS A 102 22.67 20.48 -23.79
C LYS A 102 22.28 20.84 -25.23
N PHE A 103 23.02 20.33 -26.21
CA PHE A 103 22.75 20.55 -27.63
C PHE A 103 21.44 19.86 -28.06
N THR A 104 21.21 18.63 -27.60
CA THR A 104 19.96 17.90 -27.83
C THR A 104 18.75 18.66 -27.30
N LEU A 105 18.83 19.21 -26.09
CA LEU A 105 17.78 20.06 -25.51
C LEU A 105 17.58 21.37 -26.28
N GLU A 106 18.66 22.03 -26.71
CA GLU A 106 18.56 23.24 -27.52
C GLU A 106 17.86 22.96 -28.86
N LYS A 107 18.23 21.86 -29.52
CA LYS A 107 17.57 21.39 -30.76
C LYS A 107 16.09 21.11 -30.52
N ALA A 108 15.75 20.37 -29.48
CA ALA A 108 14.36 20.06 -29.10
C ALA A 108 13.55 21.34 -28.84
N ARG A 109 14.11 22.31 -28.11
CA ARG A 109 13.47 23.62 -27.86
C ARG A 109 13.25 24.42 -29.14
N GLN A 110 14.16 24.34 -30.12
CA GLN A 110 13.94 24.99 -31.42
C GLN A 110 12.77 24.36 -32.19
N ILE A 111 12.60 23.03 -32.14
CA ILE A 111 11.51 22.31 -32.83
C ILE A 111 10.14 22.81 -32.34
N VAL A 112 9.98 23.00 -31.02
CA VAL A 112 8.70 23.41 -30.42
C VAL A 112 8.57 24.92 -30.19
N LYS A 113 9.57 25.74 -30.56
CA LYS A 113 9.63 27.19 -30.26
C LYS A 113 8.39 27.99 -30.64
N LYS A 114 7.70 27.59 -31.73
CA LYS A 114 6.48 28.26 -32.23
C LYS A 114 5.18 27.65 -31.66
N SER A 115 5.28 26.69 -30.74
CA SER A 115 4.10 25.99 -30.24
C SER A 115 3.26 26.85 -29.28
N PRO A 116 1.92 26.83 -29.39
CA PRO A 116 1.03 27.48 -28.44
C PRO A 116 1.10 26.90 -27.01
N THR A 117 1.54 25.65 -26.85
CA THR A 117 1.60 24.92 -25.57
C THR A 117 2.58 25.55 -24.58
N LEU A 118 3.71 26.07 -25.07
CA LEU A 118 4.73 26.76 -24.28
C LEU A 118 4.21 28.05 -23.63
N LYS A 119 3.08 28.61 -24.11
CA LYS A 119 2.44 29.76 -23.47
C LYS A 119 1.62 29.37 -22.23
N HIS A 120 1.12 28.13 -22.15
CA HIS A 120 0.35 27.62 -21.01
C HIS A 120 1.21 27.06 -19.87
N SER A 121 2.44 26.63 -20.16
CA SER A 121 3.40 26.07 -19.18
C SER A 121 3.85 27.05 -18.08
N ARG A 122 3.62 28.36 -18.26
CA ARG A 122 4.10 29.40 -17.34
C ARG A 122 3.32 29.53 -16.03
N SER A 123 2.12 28.94 -15.90
CA SER A 123 1.35 29.02 -14.66
C SER A 123 1.33 27.68 -13.89
N SER A 124 2.17 27.63 -12.87
CA SER A 124 2.28 26.62 -11.79
C SER A 124 2.76 25.21 -12.16
N SER A 125 3.78 24.76 -11.43
CA SER A 125 4.52 23.50 -11.57
C SER A 125 3.80 22.27 -11.00
N ASP A 126 2.51 22.39 -10.69
CA ASP A 126 1.74 21.28 -10.14
C ASP A 126 0.89 20.67 -11.25
N VAL A 127 0.98 19.36 -11.45
CA VAL A 127 0.13 18.61 -12.38
C VAL A 127 -1.35 18.79 -12.00
N CYS A 128 -1.63 18.99 -10.70
CA CYS A 128 -2.95 19.30 -10.17
C CYS A 128 -3.42 20.75 -10.46
N SER A 129 -2.57 21.61 -11.02
CA SER A 129 -2.96 22.95 -11.48
C SER A 129 -3.71 22.94 -12.81
N LEU A 130 -3.57 21.85 -13.58
CA LEU A 130 -4.36 21.64 -14.77
C LEU A 130 -5.84 21.50 -14.35
N PRO A 131 -6.77 22.36 -14.82
CA PRO A 131 -8.13 22.44 -14.29
C PRO A 131 -8.91 21.11 -14.28
N PHE A 132 -8.54 20.20 -15.18
CA PHE A 132 -9.16 18.89 -15.33
C PHE A 132 -8.53 17.81 -14.41
N LEU A 133 -7.25 17.98 -13.99
CA LEU A 133 -6.61 17.13 -12.98
C LEU A 133 -6.92 17.62 -11.56
N ALA A 134 -7.22 18.91 -11.38
CA ALA A 134 -7.56 19.51 -10.09
C ALA A 134 -8.66 18.74 -9.35
N LYS A 135 -9.73 18.30 -10.04
CA LYS A 135 -10.83 17.53 -9.43
C LYS A 135 -10.39 16.12 -8.97
N ILE A 136 -9.55 15.46 -9.76
CA ILE A 136 -9.00 14.13 -9.42
C ILE A 136 -8.07 14.28 -8.22
N CYS A 137 -7.15 15.25 -8.28
CA CYS A 137 -6.23 15.56 -7.20
C CYS A 137 -6.93 15.97 -5.90
N GLN A 138 -8.00 16.76 -5.96
CA GLN A 138 -8.77 17.15 -4.79
C GLN A 138 -9.42 15.95 -4.11
N ARG A 139 -10.02 15.03 -4.87
CA ARG A 139 -10.61 13.81 -4.34
C ARG A 139 -9.59 12.89 -3.70
N ILE A 140 -8.45 12.71 -4.37
CA ILE A 140 -7.32 11.95 -3.85
C ILE A 140 -6.79 12.58 -2.55
N LYS A 141 -6.56 13.90 -2.54
CA LYS A 141 -6.06 14.63 -1.38
C LYS A 141 -7.01 14.50 -0.18
N SER A 142 -8.32 14.61 -0.42
CA SER A 142 -9.34 14.45 0.63
C SER A 142 -9.37 13.03 1.23
N ALA A 143 -9.11 12.00 0.43
CA ALA A 143 -9.02 10.62 0.92
C ALA A 143 -7.78 10.42 1.80
N ILE A 144 -6.64 10.98 1.38
CA ILE A 144 -5.35 10.88 2.06
C ILE A 144 -5.35 11.62 3.41
N GLU A 145 -5.98 12.79 3.50
CA GLU A 145 -5.87 13.64 4.70
C GLU A 145 -6.57 13.02 5.91
N ASN A 146 -7.73 12.37 5.73
CA ASN A 146 -8.60 11.97 6.85
C ASN A 146 -8.37 10.54 7.37
N SER A 147 -7.89 9.59 6.56
CA SER A 147 -7.69 8.16 6.93
C SER A 147 -8.86 7.41 7.58
N VAL A 148 -10.05 7.99 7.55
CA VAL A 148 -11.31 7.36 7.91
C VAL A 148 -12.15 7.22 6.65
N PRO A 149 -13.09 6.25 6.59
CA PRO A 149 -13.88 6.04 5.40
C PRO A 149 -14.62 7.30 4.98
N PHE A 150 -14.65 7.57 3.67
CA PHE A 150 -15.45 8.68 3.13
C PHE A 150 -16.96 8.42 3.23
N LYS A 151 -17.36 7.14 3.22
CA LYS A 151 -18.74 6.69 3.42
C LYS A 151 -18.81 5.92 4.72
N ASP A 152 -19.38 6.56 5.73
CA ASP A 152 -19.48 6.07 7.10
C ASP A 152 -20.67 6.81 7.72
N GLY A 153 -21.84 6.18 7.68
CA GLY A 153 -23.14 6.79 7.98
C GLY A 153 -23.35 7.07 9.46
N ASP A 154 -22.76 6.25 10.32
CA ASP A 154 -22.89 6.32 11.77
C ASP A 154 -21.59 6.71 12.51
N SER A 155 -20.51 6.92 11.75
CA SER A 155 -19.20 7.41 12.20
C SER A 155 -18.42 6.47 13.12
N ASP A 156 -18.56 5.15 12.92
CA ASP A 156 -17.85 4.12 13.67
C ASP A 156 -16.47 3.73 13.07
N LYS A 157 -16.12 4.33 11.93
CA LYS A 157 -14.89 4.16 11.14
C LYS A 157 -14.84 2.90 10.27
N TYR A 158 -15.94 2.15 10.17
CA TYR A 158 -16.13 1.06 9.21
C TYR A 158 -17.00 1.55 8.05
N SER A 159 -17.17 0.71 7.03
CA SER A 159 -17.87 1.15 5.81
C SER A 159 -18.45 -0.01 5.03
N ILE A 160 -19.58 0.24 4.38
CA ILE A 160 -20.15 -0.64 3.36
C ILE A 160 -19.47 -0.49 1.98
N PHE A 161 -18.60 0.52 1.80
CA PHE A 161 -17.94 0.83 0.53
C PHE A 161 -16.48 0.34 0.53
N PRO A 162 -15.92 -0.16 -0.60
CA PRO A 162 -14.59 -0.79 -0.58
C PRO A 162 -13.46 0.20 -0.32
N THR A 163 -13.35 1.20 -1.21
CA THR A 163 -12.18 2.07 -1.30
C THR A 163 -12.35 3.34 -0.46
N LEU A 164 -11.44 4.32 -0.60
CA LEU A 164 -11.50 5.58 0.16
C LEU A 164 -11.56 5.32 1.67
N ARG A 165 -10.68 4.43 2.14
CA ARG A 165 -10.55 3.98 3.54
C ARG A 165 -11.70 3.13 4.07
N GLY A 166 -12.54 2.57 3.20
CA GLY A 166 -13.63 1.64 3.55
C GLY A 166 -13.18 0.17 3.72
N TYR A 167 -14.00 -0.81 3.32
CA TYR A 167 -13.81 -2.21 3.72
C TYR A 167 -12.59 -2.92 3.12
N THR A 168 -11.90 -2.34 2.12
CA THR A 168 -10.58 -2.90 1.75
C THR A 168 -9.55 -2.70 2.86
N TRP A 169 -9.78 -1.73 3.75
CA TRP A 169 -8.89 -1.36 4.85
C TRP A 169 -9.30 -1.98 6.18
N ARG A 170 -10.58 -2.24 6.41
CA ARG A 170 -11.14 -2.78 7.66
C ARG A 170 -12.29 -3.74 7.36
N GLY A 171 -12.73 -4.51 8.35
CA GLY A 171 -13.95 -5.29 8.21
C GLY A 171 -15.12 -4.48 7.64
N ARG A 172 -15.91 -5.08 6.77
CA ARG A 172 -17.11 -4.42 6.26
C ARG A 172 -18.16 -4.28 7.35
N ASP A 173 -18.68 -3.07 7.44
CA ASP A 173 -19.79 -2.74 8.30
C ASP A 173 -21.07 -3.48 7.86
N CYS A 174 -21.71 -4.17 8.79
CA CYS A 174 -22.96 -4.88 8.58
C CYS A 174 -24.18 -3.97 8.73
N ASN A 175 -24.07 -2.83 9.42
CA ASN A 175 -25.15 -1.87 9.62
C ASN A 175 -24.63 -0.41 9.78
N ASP A 176 -24.40 0.26 8.65
CA ASP A 176 -23.93 1.67 8.49
C ASP A 176 -24.95 2.75 8.93
N SER A 177 -25.84 2.38 9.85
CA SER A 177 -26.81 3.25 10.52
C SER A 177 -26.82 3.03 12.04
N ASN A 178 -25.97 2.14 12.55
CA ASN A 178 -25.86 1.79 13.95
C ASN A 178 -24.38 1.69 14.37
N LYS A 179 -23.86 2.78 14.95
CA LYS A 179 -22.48 2.89 15.46
C LYS A 179 -22.08 1.84 16.52
N MET A 180 -23.01 0.99 16.95
CA MET A 180 -22.81 -0.08 17.91
C MET A 180 -22.84 -1.47 17.25
N ALA A 181 -22.86 -1.54 15.92
CA ALA A 181 -22.83 -2.76 15.14
C ALA A 181 -21.61 -2.75 14.21
N TYR A 182 -20.46 -3.26 14.67
CA TYR A 182 -19.21 -3.16 13.91
C TYR A 182 -18.23 -4.31 14.19
N PRO A 183 -17.31 -4.62 13.24
CA PRO A 183 -16.32 -5.67 13.40
C PRO A 183 -15.51 -5.61 14.70
N GLY A 184 -15.53 -6.74 15.43
CA GLY A 184 -14.71 -6.96 16.63
C GLY A 184 -15.26 -6.41 17.94
N ARG A 185 -16.48 -5.86 17.92
CA ARG A 185 -17.26 -5.59 19.13
C ARG A 185 -17.58 -6.89 19.88
N ARG A 186 -17.73 -6.84 21.21
CA ARG A 186 -18.35 -7.95 21.96
C ARG A 186 -19.85 -8.00 21.64
N PRO A 187 -20.42 -9.19 21.44
CA PRO A 187 -21.80 -9.32 20.98
C PRO A 187 -22.79 -8.74 22.00
N ASP A 188 -23.75 -7.96 21.53
CA ASP A 188 -24.82 -7.38 22.32
C ASP A 188 -25.86 -8.46 22.65
N ASN A 189 -25.94 -8.80 23.94
CA ASN A 189 -26.83 -9.86 24.42
C ASN A 189 -26.72 -11.18 23.63
N TRP A 190 -25.49 -11.54 23.22
CA TRP A 190 -25.20 -12.73 22.39
C TRP A 190 -25.90 -12.73 21.02
N ASP A 191 -26.14 -11.54 20.45
CA ASP A 191 -26.60 -11.33 19.07
C ASP A 191 -27.89 -12.10 18.74
N ILE A 192 -28.82 -12.12 19.71
CA ILE A 192 -30.11 -12.83 19.60
C ILE A 192 -30.96 -12.29 18.42
N HIS A 193 -30.90 -11.00 18.16
CA HIS A 193 -31.78 -10.32 17.20
C HIS A 193 -31.06 -9.69 16.01
N GLU A 194 -29.80 -9.32 16.19
CA GLU A 194 -28.97 -8.63 15.21
C GLU A 194 -27.52 -9.06 15.41
N ASP A 195 -26.77 -9.17 14.31
CA ASP A 195 -25.32 -9.36 14.32
C ASP A 195 -24.65 -8.01 14.67
N SER A 196 -24.22 -7.85 15.92
CA SER A 196 -23.69 -6.58 16.43
C SER A 196 -22.17 -6.48 16.27
N ASN A 197 -21.50 -7.57 15.89
CA ASN A 197 -20.06 -7.60 15.68
C ASN A 197 -19.65 -7.93 14.24
N CYS A 198 -20.63 -8.01 13.34
CA CYS A 198 -20.49 -8.25 11.91
C CYS A 198 -19.74 -9.54 11.54
N ASN A 199 -19.71 -10.53 12.44
CA ASN A 199 -19.02 -11.79 12.19
C ASN A 199 -19.91 -12.82 11.47
N GLY A 200 -21.17 -12.49 11.17
CA GLY A 200 -22.14 -13.34 10.48
C GLY A 200 -22.82 -14.39 11.36
N ILE A 201 -22.56 -14.43 12.67
CA ILE A 201 -23.08 -15.41 13.63
C ILE A 201 -24.07 -14.70 14.56
N TRP A 202 -25.35 -15.02 14.42
CA TRP A 202 -26.41 -14.39 15.21
C TRP A 202 -27.65 -15.29 15.27
N GLY A 203 -28.63 -14.89 16.06
CA GLY A 203 -29.88 -15.63 16.25
C GLY A 203 -29.77 -16.75 17.28
N VAL A 204 -30.82 -17.57 17.34
CA VAL A 204 -31.00 -18.60 18.37
C VAL A 204 -31.16 -19.96 17.72
N ASP A 205 -30.47 -20.97 18.25
CA ASP A 205 -30.66 -22.34 17.81
C ASP A 205 -32.05 -22.85 18.25
N PRO A 206 -32.95 -23.18 17.32
CA PRO A 206 -34.30 -23.61 17.67
C PRO A 206 -34.34 -24.96 18.42
N LYS A 207 -33.24 -25.73 18.42
CA LYS A 207 -33.19 -27.04 19.09
C LYS A 207 -33.12 -26.94 20.60
N ASP A 208 -32.43 -25.94 21.13
CA ASP A 208 -32.17 -25.79 22.56
C ASP A 208 -32.39 -24.37 23.10
N GLY A 209 -32.72 -23.42 22.23
CA GLY A 209 -32.97 -22.03 22.61
C GLY A 209 -31.73 -21.24 22.99
N ILE A 210 -30.52 -21.75 22.71
CA ILE A 210 -29.26 -21.07 23.04
C ILE A 210 -28.85 -20.17 21.85
N PRO A 211 -28.47 -18.91 22.08
CA PRO A 211 -27.94 -18.04 21.03
C PRO A 211 -26.71 -18.65 20.37
N TYR A 212 -26.62 -18.58 19.03
CA TYR A 212 -25.52 -19.20 18.29
C TYR A 212 -24.16 -18.60 18.67
N GLU A 213 -24.09 -17.28 18.81
CA GLU A 213 -22.88 -16.56 19.22
C GLU A 213 -22.40 -17.01 20.61
N LYS A 214 -23.33 -17.23 21.53
CA LYS A 214 -23.01 -17.82 22.84
C LYS A 214 -22.46 -19.23 22.68
N LYS A 215 -23.18 -20.10 21.95
CA LYS A 215 -22.84 -21.51 21.79
C LYS A 215 -21.47 -21.71 21.13
N PHE A 216 -21.18 -20.93 20.09
CA PHE A 216 -20.02 -21.14 19.24
C PHE A 216 -18.82 -20.26 19.59
N CYS A 217 -19.04 -19.09 20.21
CA CYS A 217 -17.97 -18.10 20.43
C CYS A 217 -17.64 -17.86 21.91
N GLU A 218 -18.54 -18.16 22.86
CA GLU A 218 -18.24 -18.05 24.30
C GLU A 218 -17.03 -18.92 24.67
N GLY A 219 -16.03 -18.33 25.34
CA GLY A 219 -14.80 -19.01 25.74
C GLY A 219 -13.79 -19.27 24.61
N SER A 220 -14.13 -19.01 23.34
CA SER A 220 -13.21 -19.16 22.20
C SER A 220 -12.12 -18.06 22.14
N GLN A 221 -12.29 -17.00 22.94
CA GLN A 221 -11.41 -15.82 23.02
C GLN A 221 -11.16 -15.14 21.67
N PRO A 222 -12.22 -14.63 20.98
CA PRO A 222 -12.07 -13.88 19.73
C PRO A 222 -11.13 -12.69 19.89
N ARG A 223 -10.44 -12.33 18.82
CA ARG A 223 -9.52 -11.18 18.77
C ARG A 223 -9.35 -10.67 17.35
N GLY A 224 -9.17 -9.35 17.25
CA GLY A 224 -8.90 -8.69 15.98
C GLY A 224 -7.44 -8.68 15.60
N ILE A 225 -7.16 -8.38 14.33
CA ILE A 225 -5.83 -8.07 13.82
C ILE A 225 -5.76 -6.61 13.37
N ILE A 226 -4.84 -5.85 13.95
CA ILE A 226 -4.63 -4.44 13.64
C ILE A 226 -3.19 -4.26 13.18
N LEU A 227 -3.00 -3.74 11.97
CA LEU A 227 -1.70 -3.33 11.47
C LEU A 227 -1.53 -1.82 11.63
N LEU A 228 -0.50 -1.39 12.35
CA LEU A 228 0.04 -0.03 12.30
C LEU A 228 1.23 -0.06 11.33
N GLY A 229 1.02 0.30 10.08
CA GLY A 229 2.01 0.06 9.01
C GLY A 229 2.32 1.27 8.14
N ASP A 230 3.27 1.07 7.24
CA ASP A 230 3.61 1.98 6.15
C ASP A 230 3.11 1.46 4.79
N SER A 231 3.69 1.95 3.69
CA SER A 231 3.37 1.54 2.33
C SER A 231 3.52 0.04 2.09
N ALA A 232 4.50 -0.62 2.70
CA ALA A 232 4.66 -2.06 2.56
C ALA A 232 3.55 -2.83 3.30
N GLY A 233 3.12 -2.31 4.47
CA GLY A 233 2.01 -2.87 5.24
C GLY A 233 0.64 -2.68 4.57
N ALA A 234 0.44 -1.56 3.88
CA ALA A 234 -0.73 -1.29 3.04
C ALA A 234 -0.69 -2.06 1.70
N HIS A 235 0.44 -2.70 1.39
CA HIS A 235 0.74 -3.30 0.10
C HIS A 235 0.60 -2.30 -1.06
N PHE A 236 1.44 -1.27 -1.04
CA PHE A 236 1.60 -0.35 -2.16
C PHE A 236 2.03 -1.12 -3.42
N HIS A 237 1.28 -0.97 -4.50
CA HIS A 237 1.55 -1.63 -5.76
C HIS A 237 1.08 -0.78 -6.94
N ILE A 238 1.98 -0.61 -7.91
CA ILE A 238 1.68 -0.05 -9.22
C ILE A 238 1.80 -1.19 -10.22
N SER A 239 0.72 -1.47 -10.95
CA SER A 239 0.70 -2.61 -11.86
C SER A 239 1.64 -2.38 -13.05
N PRO A 240 2.62 -3.27 -13.32
CA PRO A 240 3.52 -3.13 -14.47
C PRO A 240 2.76 -3.14 -15.79
N GLU A 241 1.56 -3.74 -15.84
CA GLU A 241 0.65 -3.72 -16.99
C GLU A 241 0.21 -2.31 -17.40
N TRP A 242 0.25 -1.32 -16.49
CA TRP A 242 -0.07 0.07 -16.80
C TRP A 242 1.02 0.79 -17.58
N ILE A 243 2.26 0.28 -17.52
CA ILE A 243 3.44 0.95 -18.09
C ILE A 243 4.21 0.09 -19.10
N THR A 244 3.81 -1.16 -19.30
CA THR A 244 4.48 -2.11 -20.22
C THR A 244 3.70 -2.21 -21.52
N ALA A 245 4.08 -1.38 -22.51
CA ALA A 245 3.36 -1.25 -23.78
C ALA A 245 3.19 -2.57 -24.55
N SER A 246 4.14 -3.51 -24.46
CA SER A 246 4.09 -4.81 -25.16
C SER A 246 2.92 -5.71 -24.75
N GLN A 247 2.32 -5.46 -23.59
CA GLN A 247 1.18 -6.23 -23.05
C GLN A 247 -0.01 -5.35 -22.65
N MET A 248 0.04 -4.06 -22.99
CA MET A 248 -0.97 -3.08 -22.61
C MET A 248 -2.27 -3.33 -23.38
N SER A 249 -3.40 -3.31 -22.67
CA SER A 249 -4.73 -3.46 -23.25
C SER A 249 -5.77 -2.69 -22.42
N LEU A 250 -7.04 -2.69 -22.86
CA LEU A 250 -8.13 -2.15 -22.06
C LEU A 250 -8.22 -2.83 -20.68
N LYS A 251 -7.91 -4.14 -20.61
CA LYS A 251 -7.94 -4.92 -19.37
C LYS A 251 -6.90 -4.44 -18.36
N SER A 252 -5.77 -3.91 -18.83
CA SER A 252 -4.68 -3.42 -17.99
C SER A 252 -5.15 -2.33 -17.02
N PHE A 253 -6.15 -1.52 -17.39
CA PHE A 253 -6.56 -0.33 -16.63
C PHE A 253 -7.88 -0.49 -15.87
N ILE A 254 -8.50 -1.68 -15.86
CA ILE A 254 -9.78 -1.91 -15.15
C ILE A 254 -9.63 -1.63 -13.64
N ASN A 255 -8.46 -1.93 -13.10
CA ASN A 255 -8.15 -1.82 -11.68
C ASN A 255 -7.60 -0.43 -11.27
N LEU A 256 -7.25 0.43 -12.23
CA LEU A 256 -6.64 1.74 -11.98
C LEU A 256 -7.53 2.67 -11.13
N PRO A 257 -8.85 2.79 -11.38
CA PRO A 257 -9.71 3.61 -10.52
C PRO A 257 -9.71 3.18 -9.05
N ILE A 258 -9.78 1.86 -8.81
CA ILE A 258 -9.78 1.28 -7.45
C ILE A 258 -8.46 1.61 -6.77
N ALA A 259 -7.34 1.37 -7.46
CA ALA A 259 -6.00 1.67 -6.96
C ALA A 259 -5.86 3.15 -6.59
N LEU A 260 -6.27 4.08 -7.46
CA LEU A 260 -6.20 5.52 -7.18
C LEU A 260 -7.04 5.92 -5.95
N THR A 261 -8.23 5.35 -5.79
CA THR A 261 -9.08 5.61 -4.61
C THR A 261 -8.63 4.89 -3.34
N ASN A 262 -7.64 3.99 -3.46
CA ASN A 262 -6.94 3.36 -2.35
C ASN A 262 -5.49 3.85 -2.24
N GLU A 263 -5.16 5.02 -2.81
CA GLU A 263 -3.83 5.61 -2.64
C GLU A 263 -2.69 4.74 -3.23
N LEU A 264 -3.02 3.90 -4.21
CA LEU A 264 -2.20 2.83 -4.82
C LEU A 264 -1.84 1.68 -3.87
N ASP A 265 -2.54 1.61 -2.74
CA ASP A 265 -2.43 0.52 -1.79
C ASP A 265 -3.45 -0.58 -2.07
N TRP A 266 -3.10 -1.80 -1.69
CA TRP A 266 -3.89 -3.01 -1.90
C TRP A 266 -4.05 -3.80 -0.59
N PRO A 267 -4.57 -3.17 0.49
CA PRO A 267 -4.66 -3.79 1.82
C PRO A 267 -5.47 -5.10 1.82
N GLN A 268 -6.42 -5.24 0.90
CA GLN A 268 -7.22 -6.46 0.69
C GLN A 268 -6.42 -7.65 0.14
N PHE A 269 -5.20 -7.43 -0.35
CA PHE A 269 -4.23 -8.47 -0.76
C PHE A 269 -2.97 -8.49 0.13
N SER A 270 -2.90 -7.66 1.17
CA SER A 270 -1.72 -7.57 2.03
C SER A 270 -1.50 -8.82 2.90
N GLY A 271 -0.25 -9.08 3.29
CA GLY A 271 0.09 -10.19 4.18
C GLY A 271 -0.54 -10.11 5.58
N ALA A 272 -0.84 -8.92 6.10
CA ALA A 272 -1.45 -8.79 7.43
C ALA A 272 -2.98 -8.92 7.38
N THR A 273 -3.64 -8.16 6.50
CA THR A 273 -5.09 -7.95 6.53
C THR A 273 -5.80 -8.38 5.24
N GLY A 274 -5.08 -8.98 4.29
CA GLY A 274 -5.67 -9.41 3.02
C GLY A 274 -6.76 -10.44 3.23
N PHE A 275 -7.85 -10.35 2.47
CA PHE A 275 -9.01 -11.24 2.58
C PHE A 275 -9.51 -11.74 1.22
N LEU A 276 -9.00 -11.19 0.12
CA LEU A 276 -9.24 -11.69 -1.22
C LEU A 276 -8.23 -12.79 -1.57
N ASP A 277 -8.60 -13.63 -2.54
CA ASP A 277 -7.72 -14.65 -3.08
C ASP A 277 -6.44 -14.03 -3.66
N SER A 278 -5.29 -14.66 -3.37
CA SER A 278 -4.01 -14.16 -3.83
C SER A 278 -3.91 -14.13 -5.35
N ILE A 279 -3.41 -13.03 -5.91
CA ILE A 279 -3.18 -12.87 -7.35
C ILE A 279 -2.00 -13.76 -7.78
N SER A 280 -0.99 -13.86 -6.91
CA SER A 280 0.21 -14.67 -7.15
C SER A 280 -0.03 -16.20 -7.16
N GLY A 281 -1.16 -16.67 -6.64
CA GLY A 281 -1.53 -18.09 -6.60
C GLY A 281 -0.69 -18.95 -5.65
N ILE A 282 0.06 -18.34 -4.73
CA ILE A 282 0.76 -19.08 -3.66
C ILE A 282 -0.23 -19.56 -2.59
N LYS A 283 0.17 -20.59 -1.83
CA LYS A 283 -0.73 -21.23 -0.83
C LYS A 283 -0.82 -20.44 0.48
N GLU A 284 0.14 -19.58 0.75
CA GLU A 284 0.19 -18.76 1.95
C GLU A 284 -0.93 -17.71 1.95
N ASN A 285 -1.68 -17.65 3.05
CA ASN A 285 -2.69 -16.62 3.28
C ASN A 285 -2.21 -15.58 4.29
N SER A 286 -2.93 -14.46 4.36
CA SER A 286 -2.70 -13.38 5.31
C SER A 286 -2.83 -13.82 6.78
N ILE A 287 -2.32 -13.00 7.69
CA ILE A 287 -2.48 -13.20 9.15
C ILE A 287 -3.97 -13.18 9.52
N TYR A 288 -4.75 -12.26 8.96
CA TYR A 288 -6.20 -12.19 9.15
C TYR A 288 -6.91 -13.51 8.78
N LEU A 289 -6.71 -14.02 7.57
CA LEU A 289 -7.39 -15.26 7.13
C LEU A 289 -6.95 -16.48 7.95
N ARG A 290 -5.70 -16.50 8.45
CA ARG A 290 -5.24 -17.55 9.38
C ARG A 290 -5.89 -17.43 10.76
N LEU A 291 -6.13 -16.20 11.22
CA LEU A 291 -6.79 -15.93 12.50
C LEU A 291 -8.29 -16.26 12.44
N TRP A 292 -8.95 -15.93 11.33
CA TRP A 292 -10.31 -16.39 11.02
C TRP A 292 -10.36 -17.92 10.92
N LYS A 293 -9.51 -18.56 10.13
CA LYS A 293 -9.47 -20.03 10.02
C LYS A 293 -9.27 -20.73 11.37
N ARG A 294 -8.50 -20.11 12.29
CA ARG A 294 -8.28 -20.64 13.64
C ARG A 294 -9.54 -20.50 14.51
N ASN A 295 -10.27 -19.41 14.38
CA ASN A 295 -11.54 -19.19 15.06
C ASN A 295 -12.45 -18.32 14.18
N HIS A 296 -13.49 -18.95 13.62
CA HIS A 296 -14.41 -18.33 12.66
C HIS A 296 -15.17 -17.13 13.25
N CYS A 297 -15.26 -17.02 14.59
CA CYS A 297 -15.82 -15.84 15.27
C CYS A 297 -15.02 -14.55 15.05
N ASN A 298 -13.80 -14.63 14.50
CA ASN A 298 -12.97 -13.46 14.15
C ASN A 298 -13.27 -12.90 12.75
N HIS A 299 -14.32 -13.38 12.08
CA HIS A 299 -14.70 -12.91 10.75
C HIS A 299 -14.85 -11.38 10.73
N ARG A 300 -14.32 -10.74 9.69
CA ARG A 300 -14.20 -9.29 9.48
C ARG A 300 -13.37 -8.50 10.50
N ASP A 301 -12.88 -9.07 11.60
CA ASP A 301 -12.15 -8.31 12.63
C ASP A 301 -10.68 -8.01 12.23
N TYR A 302 -10.50 -7.24 11.15
CA TYR A 302 -9.22 -6.71 10.67
C TYR A 302 -9.26 -5.19 10.52
N GLN A 303 -8.11 -4.55 10.76
CA GLN A 303 -7.88 -3.13 10.49
C GLN A 303 -6.46 -2.88 9.99
N ASN A 304 -6.33 -2.33 8.78
CA ASN A 304 -5.08 -1.87 8.21
C ASN A 304 -4.96 -0.35 8.41
N ILE A 305 -4.35 0.04 9.54
CA ILE A 305 -4.08 1.43 9.90
C ILE A 305 -2.70 1.80 9.37
N SER A 306 -2.57 1.82 8.05
CA SER A 306 -1.31 2.12 7.36
C SER A 306 -1.42 3.33 6.45
N ARG A 307 -0.30 4.03 6.26
CA ARG A 307 -0.18 5.15 5.31
C ARG A 307 1.13 5.07 4.54
N ASN A 308 1.05 5.42 3.26
CA ASN A 308 2.24 5.74 2.46
C ASN A 308 3.05 6.86 3.15
N GLY A 309 4.34 6.57 3.40
CA GLY A 309 5.24 7.47 4.12
C GLY A 309 5.10 7.47 5.66
N ALA A 310 4.32 6.55 6.24
CA ALA A 310 4.23 6.41 7.68
C ALA A 310 5.58 6.00 8.31
N SER A 311 5.92 6.61 9.44
CA SER A 311 7.10 6.30 10.25
C SER A 311 6.77 6.49 11.72
N SER A 312 7.72 6.14 12.60
CA SER A 312 7.55 6.42 14.04
C SER A 312 7.25 7.89 14.32
N GLN A 313 7.77 8.81 13.49
CA GLN A 313 7.68 10.26 13.71
C GLN A 313 6.33 10.86 13.34
N ASN A 314 5.51 10.17 12.54
CA ASN A 314 4.25 10.72 12.04
C ASN A 314 3.03 9.81 12.27
N LEU A 315 3.23 8.61 12.84
CA LEU A 315 2.14 7.71 13.22
C LEU A 315 1.07 8.41 14.07
N GLU A 316 1.49 9.28 15.00
CA GLU A 316 0.56 10.03 15.87
C GLU A 316 -0.48 10.84 15.11
N ARG A 317 -0.22 11.23 13.85
CA ARG A 317 -1.15 12.01 13.03
C ARG A 317 -2.37 11.22 12.54
N PHE A 318 -2.32 9.89 12.60
CA PHE A 318 -3.40 9.04 12.13
C PHE A 318 -3.65 7.83 13.04
N LEU A 319 -2.92 7.70 14.15
CA LEU A 319 -3.14 6.66 15.14
C LEU A 319 -4.56 6.69 15.72
N GLU A 320 -5.15 7.88 15.83
CA GLU A 320 -6.54 8.08 16.27
C GLU A 320 -7.59 7.49 15.34
N THR A 321 -7.20 7.11 14.12
CA THR A 321 -8.11 6.40 13.20
C THR A 321 -8.32 4.94 13.59
N LEU A 322 -7.50 4.37 14.48
CA LEU A 322 -7.75 3.05 15.06
C LEU A 322 -9.15 2.99 15.70
N SER A 323 -9.91 1.92 15.44
CA SER A 323 -11.22 1.70 16.04
C SER A 323 -11.15 0.54 17.03
N ARG A 324 -10.99 0.86 18.32
CA ARG A 324 -11.11 -0.14 19.38
C ARG A 324 -11.53 0.52 20.69
N ASN A 325 -12.65 0.07 21.23
CA ASN A 325 -13.16 0.47 22.52
C ASN A 325 -12.67 -0.49 23.60
N GLN A 326 -11.99 0.05 24.61
CA GLN A 326 -11.36 -0.74 25.66
C GLN A 326 -12.33 -1.65 26.44
N LEU A 327 -13.60 -1.26 26.59
CA LEU A 327 -14.59 -2.00 27.38
C LEU A 327 -15.52 -2.85 26.53
N LEU A 328 -15.88 -2.34 25.34
CA LEU A 328 -16.92 -2.93 24.51
C LEU A 328 -16.39 -3.92 23.48
N ASP A 329 -15.11 -3.87 23.15
CA ASP A 329 -14.57 -4.68 22.05
C ASP A 329 -13.77 -5.89 22.56
N HIS A 330 -13.55 -6.84 21.66
CA HIS A 330 -12.62 -7.93 21.87
C HIS A 330 -11.17 -7.42 21.88
N PRO A 331 -10.23 -8.10 22.56
CA PRO A 331 -8.81 -7.79 22.45
C PRO A 331 -8.30 -7.85 21.00
N ALA A 332 -7.12 -7.29 20.75
CA ALA A 332 -6.52 -7.29 19.42
C ALA A 332 -5.03 -7.68 19.45
N ILE A 333 -4.58 -8.32 18.37
CA ILE A 333 -3.17 -8.41 18.01
C ILE A 333 -2.84 -7.16 17.21
N VAL A 334 -1.95 -6.32 17.71
CA VAL A 334 -1.49 -5.10 17.04
C VAL A 334 -0.06 -5.31 16.56
N ILE A 335 0.17 -5.20 15.26
CA ILE A 335 1.50 -5.25 14.66
C ILE A 335 1.95 -3.83 14.35
N TYR A 336 3.03 -3.38 14.99
CA TYR A 336 3.72 -2.15 14.61
C TYR A 336 4.80 -2.48 13.58
N ALA A 337 4.61 -2.03 12.33
CA ALA A 337 5.47 -2.32 11.19
C ALA A 337 5.83 -1.05 10.40
N MET A 338 6.53 -0.11 11.06
CA MET A 338 7.18 1.02 10.39
C MET A 338 8.56 0.58 9.89
N ILE A 339 8.59 -0.06 8.71
CA ILE A 339 9.72 -0.89 8.25
C ILE A 339 10.61 -0.20 7.23
N GLY A 340 10.53 1.12 7.06
CA GLY A 340 11.46 1.82 6.16
C GLY A 340 11.62 3.30 6.39
N ASN A 341 10.50 4.04 6.51
CA ASN A 341 10.50 5.51 6.43
C ASN A 341 11.28 6.25 7.54
N ASP A 342 11.67 5.56 8.61
CA ASP A 342 12.58 6.09 9.62
C ASP A 342 14.02 6.25 9.09
N VAL A 343 14.46 5.41 8.13
CA VAL A 343 15.77 5.48 7.47
C VAL A 343 15.71 5.84 5.98
N CYS A 344 14.56 5.64 5.33
CA CYS A 344 14.34 5.99 3.94
C CYS A 344 14.00 7.46 3.77
N LYS A 345 14.86 8.19 3.07
CA LYS A 345 14.76 9.64 2.81
C LYS A 345 15.08 9.92 1.35
N GLY A 346 14.38 10.87 0.72
CA GLY A 346 14.64 11.32 -0.65
C GLY A 346 15.55 12.56 -0.77
N LYS A 347 16.10 13.05 0.34
CA LYS A 347 16.95 14.26 0.38
C LYS A 347 18.38 13.99 -0.09
N VAL A 348 19.11 15.06 -0.41
CA VAL A 348 20.53 15.01 -0.85
C VAL A 348 21.47 14.44 0.23
N ASP A 349 21.30 14.85 1.49
CA ASP A 349 21.96 14.19 2.64
C ASP A 349 20.91 13.38 3.44
N PRO A 350 20.72 12.10 3.11
CA PRO A 350 19.71 11.27 3.75
C PRO A 350 20.11 10.86 5.19
N VAL A 351 21.40 10.76 5.52
CA VAL A 351 21.87 10.19 6.81
C VAL A 351 21.47 11.10 7.98
N ALA A 352 21.67 12.41 7.83
CA ALA A 352 21.28 13.39 8.84
C ALA A 352 19.75 13.44 9.06
N ALA A 353 18.96 13.04 8.06
CA ALA A 353 17.50 13.05 8.12
C ALA A 353 16.90 11.77 8.73
N MET A 354 17.68 10.70 8.89
CA MET A 354 17.22 9.44 9.48
C MET A 354 16.87 9.62 10.96
N THR A 355 15.84 8.92 11.43
CA THR A 355 15.44 8.87 12.84
C THR A 355 16.60 8.36 13.69
N THR A 356 16.85 8.97 14.85
CA THR A 356 17.85 8.49 15.81
C THR A 356 17.19 7.51 16.79
N PRO A 357 17.97 6.61 17.44
CA PRO A 357 17.44 5.69 18.45
C PRO A 357 16.61 6.38 19.56
N GLU A 358 17.04 7.56 20.01
CA GLU A 358 16.39 8.31 21.09
C GLU A 358 15.04 8.89 20.64
N LYS A 359 14.97 9.39 19.40
CA LYS A 359 13.74 9.87 18.78
C LYS A 359 12.75 8.74 18.52
N LEU A 360 13.26 7.59 18.06
CA LEU A 360 12.45 6.38 17.89
C LEU A 360 11.86 5.96 19.23
N TYR A 361 12.70 5.81 20.26
CA TYR A 361 12.26 5.41 21.61
C TYR A 361 11.13 6.31 22.12
N SER A 362 11.32 7.63 22.03
CA SER A 362 10.31 8.61 22.48
C SER A 362 9.00 8.46 21.71
N SER A 363 9.05 8.21 20.41
CA SER A 363 7.87 8.06 19.56
C SER A 363 7.12 6.75 19.81
N ILE A 364 7.87 5.65 20.00
CA ILE A 364 7.29 4.34 20.34
C ILE A 364 6.63 4.39 21.71
N MET A 365 7.26 5.01 22.71
CA MET A 365 6.66 5.12 24.04
C MET A 365 5.36 5.94 24.03
N ARG A 366 5.26 6.99 23.21
CA ARG A 366 3.98 7.71 23.01
C ARG A 366 2.91 6.80 22.40
N THR A 367 3.27 6.07 21.35
CA THR A 367 2.38 5.12 20.67
C THR A 367 1.88 4.03 21.63
N LEU A 368 2.77 3.38 22.38
CA LEU A 368 2.40 2.31 23.31
C LEU A 368 1.53 2.80 24.48
N LYS A 369 1.78 4.02 24.98
CA LYS A 369 0.90 4.65 25.99
C LYS A 369 -0.50 4.90 25.44
N TYR A 370 -0.60 5.40 24.21
CA TYR A 370 -1.89 5.57 23.52
C TYR A 370 -2.61 4.22 23.37
N LEU A 371 -1.91 3.19 22.87
CA LEU A 371 -2.50 1.86 22.73
C LEU A 371 -2.99 1.31 24.08
N ASN A 372 -2.27 1.57 25.18
CA ASN A 372 -2.66 1.05 26.49
C ASN A 372 -3.96 1.67 27.00
N SER A 373 -4.33 2.89 26.56
CA SER A 373 -5.60 3.51 26.94
C SER A 373 -6.77 3.15 26.02
N HIS A 374 -6.52 2.48 24.90
CA HIS A 374 -7.56 2.16 23.90
C HIS A 374 -7.81 0.66 23.74
N LEU A 375 -6.77 -0.16 23.86
CA LEU A 375 -6.89 -1.60 23.70
C LEU A 375 -7.59 -2.25 24.92
N PRO A 376 -8.53 -3.18 24.69
CA PRO A 376 -9.04 -4.04 25.74
C PRO A 376 -7.94 -4.88 26.38
N ASN A 377 -8.09 -5.18 27.67
CA ASN A 377 -7.17 -6.06 28.38
C ASN A 377 -7.11 -7.45 27.73
N GLY A 378 -5.91 -8.04 27.68
CA GLY A 378 -5.62 -9.29 26.97
C GLY A 378 -5.21 -9.10 25.51
N SER A 379 -4.92 -7.86 25.10
CA SER A 379 -4.38 -7.57 23.76
C SER A 379 -2.89 -7.93 23.68
N HIS A 380 -2.34 -7.94 22.47
CA HIS A 380 -0.93 -8.24 22.23
C HIS A 380 -0.35 -7.25 21.23
N VAL A 381 0.78 -6.62 21.55
CA VAL A 381 1.47 -5.70 20.64
C VAL A 381 2.80 -6.33 20.22
N ILE A 382 3.08 -6.32 18.91
CA ILE A 382 4.31 -6.88 18.34
C ILE A 382 5.03 -5.78 17.57
N LEU A 383 6.24 -5.44 17.98
CA LEU A 383 7.12 -4.49 17.31
C LEU A 383 7.97 -5.23 16.27
N TYR A 384 7.80 -4.90 14.99
CA TYR A 384 8.65 -5.41 13.93
C TYR A 384 9.94 -4.59 13.81
N GLY A 385 11.08 -5.27 13.69
CA GLY A 385 12.34 -4.67 13.31
C GLY A 385 12.32 -4.11 11.89
N LEU A 386 13.27 -3.23 11.57
CA LEU A 386 13.50 -2.74 10.22
C LEU A 386 14.34 -3.74 9.41
N PRO A 387 14.13 -3.83 8.08
CA PRO A 387 14.91 -4.66 7.18
C PRO A 387 16.35 -4.17 7.01
N ASP A 388 17.21 -5.06 6.53
CA ASP A 388 18.43 -4.68 5.82
C ASP A 388 18.11 -4.52 4.33
N GLY A 389 17.87 -3.29 3.88
CA GLY A 389 17.47 -3.00 2.49
C GLY A 389 18.58 -3.10 1.44
N THR A 390 19.80 -3.52 1.79
CA THR A 390 20.90 -3.69 0.82
C THR A 390 20.55 -4.68 -0.30
N PHE A 391 19.68 -5.65 0.00
CA PHE A 391 19.21 -6.65 -0.96
C PHE A 391 18.55 -6.04 -2.22
N LEU A 392 17.95 -4.85 -2.11
CA LEU A 392 17.28 -4.18 -3.21
C LEU A 392 18.26 -3.87 -4.34
N TRP A 393 19.30 -3.10 -4.03
CA TRP A 393 20.35 -2.76 -4.99
C TRP A 393 21.01 -4.03 -5.53
N ASP A 394 21.40 -4.93 -4.64
CA ASP A 394 22.18 -6.13 -5.00
C ASP A 394 21.43 -7.04 -6.00
N ASN A 395 20.11 -7.11 -5.92
CA ASN A 395 19.30 -7.97 -6.79
C ASN A 395 18.65 -7.25 -7.99
N LEU A 396 18.55 -5.91 -7.98
CA LEU A 396 17.86 -5.16 -9.03
C LEU A 396 18.76 -4.34 -9.95
N HIS A 397 19.91 -3.82 -9.49
CA HIS A 397 20.63 -2.76 -10.19
C HIS A 397 20.94 -3.04 -11.68
N ASN A 398 21.24 -4.29 -12.03
CA ASN A 398 21.53 -4.72 -13.42
C ASN A 398 20.30 -5.21 -14.20
N ARG A 399 19.14 -5.36 -13.55
CA ARG A 399 17.91 -5.83 -14.21
C ARG A 399 17.23 -4.67 -14.92
N TYR A 400 16.52 -4.99 -16.00
CA TYR A 400 15.73 -4.01 -16.73
C TYR A 400 14.48 -3.62 -15.95
N TYR A 401 14.30 -2.30 -15.78
CA TYR A 401 13.08 -1.68 -15.28
C TYR A 401 11.94 -1.87 -16.29
N PRO A 402 10.64 -1.98 -15.92
CA PRO A 402 9.56 -2.23 -16.86
C PRO A 402 9.55 -1.35 -18.12
N LEU A 403 9.78 -0.02 -17.98
CA LEU A 403 9.88 0.88 -19.15
C LEU A 403 11.06 0.58 -20.06
N GLY A 404 12.12 -0.04 -19.53
CA GLY A 404 13.32 -0.41 -20.28
C GLY A 404 13.33 -1.84 -20.82
N GLN A 405 12.29 -2.65 -20.58
CA GLN A 405 12.29 -4.05 -21.00
C GLN A 405 12.19 -4.22 -22.52
N LEU A 406 11.43 -3.35 -23.19
CA LEU A 406 11.21 -3.43 -24.64
C LEU A 406 12.52 -3.22 -25.42
N ASN A 407 13.27 -2.19 -25.06
CA ASN A 407 14.48 -1.76 -25.78
C ASN A 407 15.79 -2.11 -25.06
N LYS A 408 15.71 -2.69 -23.85
CA LYS A 408 16.86 -3.06 -23.03
C LYS A 408 17.78 -1.89 -22.70
N ASP A 409 17.20 -0.73 -22.40
CA ASP A 409 17.89 0.57 -22.27
C ASP A 409 17.78 1.22 -20.89
N VAL A 410 16.82 0.82 -20.04
CA VAL A 410 16.66 1.33 -18.66
C VAL A 410 16.77 0.20 -17.64
N THR A 411 17.81 0.24 -16.80
CA THR A 411 17.96 -0.65 -15.64
C THR A 411 17.42 0.00 -14.37
N TYR A 412 17.25 -0.76 -13.28
CA TYR A 412 16.94 -0.16 -11.99
C TYR A 412 18.03 0.80 -11.50
N ALA A 413 19.31 0.58 -11.85
CA ALA A 413 20.35 1.56 -11.54
C ALA A 413 20.09 2.92 -12.21
N HIS A 414 19.67 2.92 -13.48
CA HIS A 414 19.27 4.15 -14.18
C HIS A 414 18.05 4.79 -13.51
N PHE A 415 17.02 3.99 -13.23
CA PHE A 415 15.80 4.45 -12.58
C PHE A 415 16.08 5.08 -11.20
N TYR A 416 16.87 4.42 -10.35
CA TYR A 416 17.24 4.96 -9.04
C TYR A 416 18.04 6.26 -9.15
N SER A 417 19.01 6.31 -10.06
CA SER A 417 19.79 7.54 -10.32
C SER A 417 18.87 8.71 -10.72
N PHE A 418 17.91 8.44 -11.60
CA PHE A 418 16.92 9.41 -12.06
C PHE A 418 16.05 9.94 -10.90
N LEU A 419 15.50 9.05 -10.08
CA LEU A 419 14.71 9.43 -8.91
C LEU A 419 15.51 10.22 -7.87
N ASN A 420 16.76 9.82 -7.62
CA ASN A 420 17.66 10.50 -6.69
C ASN A 420 18.00 11.92 -7.17
N CYS A 421 18.26 12.09 -8.47
CA CYS A 421 18.50 13.40 -9.08
C CYS A 421 17.27 14.32 -8.91
N LEU A 422 16.08 13.78 -9.14
CA LEU A 422 14.81 14.50 -8.97
C LEU A 422 14.43 14.71 -7.49
N GLN A 423 15.18 14.16 -6.53
CA GLN A 423 14.89 14.17 -5.09
C GLN A 423 13.50 13.61 -4.74
N VAL A 424 13.09 12.61 -5.52
CA VAL A 424 11.82 11.87 -5.35
C VAL A 424 12.07 10.37 -5.28
N SER A 425 13.25 9.97 -4.81
CA SER A 425 13.48 8.57 -4.45
C SER A 425 12.76 8.25 -3.15
N PRO A 426 11.99 7.13 -3.08
CA PRO A 426 11.34 6.73 -1.83
C PRO A 426 12.38 6.35 -0.78
N CYS A 427 13.56 5.88 -1.20
CA CYS A 427 14.66 5.55 -0.29
C CYS A 427 16.03 5.76 -0.96
N HIS A 428 16.44 7.02 -1.15
CA HIS A 428 17.78 7.35 -1.70
C HIS A 428 18.89 6.62 -0.94
N SER A 429 18.70 6.45 0.37
CA SER A 429 19.61 5.76 1.26
C SER A 429 19.95 4.31 0.83
N TRP A 430 18.98 3.50 0.39
CA TRP A 430 19.21 2.11 -0.08
C TRP A 430 19.22 1.97 -1.61
N MET A 431 18.43 2.78 -2.31
CA MET A 431 18.34 2.81 -3.78
C MET A 431 19.42 3.72 -4.37
N SER A 432 20.68 3.43 -4.06
CA SER A 432 21.84 4.21 -4.48
C SER A 432 23.00 3.33 -4.87
N SER A 433 23.77 3.75 -5.87
CA SER A 433 25.02 3.10 -6.26
C SER A 433 26.11 3.24 -5.19
N ASN A 434 26.00 4.25 -4.32
CA ASN A 434 26.95 4.49 -3.23
C ASN A 434 26.82 3.41 -2.13
N LYS A 435 27.73 2.43 -2.17
CA LYS A 435 27.75 1.31 -1.20
C LYS A 435 27.90 1.79 0.24
N THR A 436 28.71 2.82 0.50
CA THR A 436 28.91 3.38 1.84
C THR A 436 27.60 3.93 2.39
N LEU A 437 26.82 4.64 1.58
CA LEU A 437 25.50 5.14 1.97
C LEU A 437 24.54 3.99 2.31
N ARG A 438 24.50 2.93 1.48
CA ARG A 438 23.67 1.75 1.75
C ARG A 438 24.06 1.09 3.07
N THR A 439 25.36 0.93 3.34
CA THR A 439 25.87 0.38 4.60
C THR A 439 25.45 1.21 5.82
N LEU A 440 25.67 2.53 5.78
CA LEU A 440 25.26 3.44 6.87
C LEU A 440 23.75 3.38 7.14
N THR A 441 22.95 3.21 6.09
CA THR A 441 21.49 3.07 6.20
C THR A 441 21.12 1.77 6.91
N SER A 442 21.71 0.65 6.52
CA SER A 442 21.46 -0.65 7.17
C SER A 442 21.99 -0.69 8.62
N GLU A 443 23.10 -0.01 8.90
CA GLU A 443 23.59 0.18 10.27
C GLU A 443 22.58 0.96 11.12
N ARG A 444 22.03 2.06 10.61
CA ARG A 444 20.97 2.79 11.32
C ARG A 444 19.73 1.93 11.50
N ALA A 445 19.26 1.22 10.48
CA ALA A 445 18.11 0.32 10.59
C ALA A 445 18.30 -0.71 11.71
N LYS A 446 19.49 -1.33 11.79
CA LYS A 446 19.85 -2.25 12.88
C LYS A 446 19.84 -1.58 14.26
N GLN A 447 20.33 -0.35 14.40
CA GLN A 447 20.27 0.42 15.66
C GLN A 447 18.82 0.68 16.11
N LEU A 448 17.93 1.03 15.15
CA LEU A 448 16.52 1.25 15.40
C LEU A 448 15.81 -0.06 15.79
N SER A 449 16.05 -1.16 15.07
CA SER A 449 15.57 -2.50 15.41
C SER A 449 15.99 -2.92 16.84
N ASN A 450 17.26 -2.70 17.22
CA ASN A 450 17.73 -2.97 18.57
C ASN A 450 17.02 -2.13 19.64
N THR A 451 16.63 -0.91 19.30
CA THR A 451 15.87 -0.04 20.20
C THR A 451 14.45 -0.58 20.41
N LEU A 452 13.77 -1.01 19.34
CA LEU A 452 12.46 -1.69 19.43
C LEU A 452 12.55 -2.96 20.28
N LYS A 453 13.58 -3.77 20.06
CA LYS A 453 13.86 -4.96 20.86
C LYS A 453 14.03 -4.63 22.34
N LYS A 454 14.82 -3.61 22.67
CA LYS A 454 15.03 -3.15 24.05
C LYS A 454 13.72 -2.70 24.70
N ILE A 455 12.88 -1.97 23.98
CA ILE A 455 11.56 -1.52 24.47
C ILE A 455 10.69 -2.74 24.81
N ALA A 456 10.55 -3.68 23.88
CA ALA A 456 9.74 -4.89 24.09
C ALA A 456 10.21 -5.74 25.27
N THR A 457 11.51 -5.78 25.56
CA THR A 457 12.05 -6.57 26.67
C THR A 457 12.02 -5.86 28.03
N SER A 458 11.85 -4.53 28.06
CA SER A 458 12.01 -3.73 29.29
C SER A 458 10.74 -3.01 29.75
N GLN A 459 9.82 -2.72 28.83
CA GLN A 459 8.60 -1.98 29.15
C GLN A 459 7.43 -2.94 29.38
N LYS A 460 6.52 -2.56 30.27
CA LYS A 460 5.31 -3.30 30.57
C LYS A 460 4.10 -2.37 30.52
N PHE A 461 2.98 -2.92 30.09
CA PHE A 461 1.70 -2.22 29.98
C PHE A 461 0.62 -3.08 30.62
N THR A 462 -0.50 -2.46 31.01
CA THR A 462 -1.55 -3.14 31.78
C THR A 462 -2.50 -3.93 30.89
N ASN A 463 -2.77 -3.45 29.67
CA ASN A 463 -3.81 -4.01 28.80
C ASN A 463 -3.26 -4.91 27.68
N PHE A 464 -1.94 -4.97 27.52
CA PHE A 464 -1.32 -5.84 26.53
C PHE A 464 0.08 -6.31 26.92
N ASP A 465 0.42 -7.50 26.43
CA ASP A 465 1.81 -7.95 26.39
C ASP A 465 2.52 -7.38 25.17
N LEU A 466 3.84 -7.16 25.30
CA LEU A 466 4.67 -6.56 24.28
C LEU A 466 5.75 -7.55 23.81
N PHE A 467 5.87 -7.71 22.50
CA PHE A 467 6.85 -8.59 21.86
C PHE A 467 7.63 -7.85 20.78
N TYR A 468 8.78 -8.41 20.42
CA TYR A 468 9.60 -7.95 19.31
C TYR A 468 9.83 -9.10 18.35
N MET A 469 9.81 -8.79 17.05
CA MET A 469 10.14 -9.72 15.99
C MET A 469 11.12 -9.08 15.01
N ASP A 470 12.20 -9.78 14.67
CA ASP A 470 13.14 -9.35 13.64
C ASP A 470 12.49 -9.44 12.25
N PHE A 471 12.78 -8.48 11.37
CA PHE A 471 12.45 -8.58 9.96
C PHE A 471 13.55 -9.38 9.26
N ASP A 472 13.38 -10.71 9.21
CA ASP A 472 14.38 -11.58 8.59
C ASP A 472 14.09 -11.81 7.11
N PHE A 473 14.54 -10.87 6.28
CA PHE A 473 14.40 -11.01 4.83
C PHE A 473 15.31 -12.12 4.25
N ARG A 474 16.36 -12.56 4.98
CA ARG A 474 17.22 -13.63 4.50
C ARG A 474 16.50 -14.97 4.56
N ASP A 475 15.83 -15.25 5.67
CA ASP A 475 14.99 -16.44 5.81
C ASP A 475 13.93 -16.52 4.69
N LEU A 476 13.30 -15.38 4.38
CA LEU A 476 12.31 -15.28 3.31
C LEU A 476 12.90 -15.57 1.94
N VAL A 477 14.07 -14.99 1.63
CA VAL A 477 14.77 -15.23 0.36
C VAL A 477 15.17 -16.69 0.23
N ASP A 478 15.65 -17.31 1.31
CA ASP A 478 16.04 -18.71 1.30
C ASP A 478 14.84 -19.65 1.14
N GLU A 479 13.71 -19.33 1.76
CA GLU A 479 12.43 -20.02 1.54
C GLU A 479 11.97 -19.89 0.09
N TRP A 480 12.06 -18.70 -0.50
CA TRP A 480 11.69 -18.49 -1.90
C TRP A 480 12.61 -19.25 -2.87
N ARG A 481 13.92 -19.30 -2.59
CA ARG A 481 14.87 -20.10 -3.37
C ARG A 481 14.57 -21.59 -3.31
N LYS A 482 14.17 -22.12 -2.15
CA LYS A 482 13.76 -23.54 -2.02
C LYS A 482 12.56 -23.88 -2.90
N ARG A 483 11.73 -22.89 -3.22
CA ARG A 483 10.57 -23.01 -4.13
C ARG A 483 10.94 -22.78 -5.60
N GLY A 484 12.23 -22.64 -5.93
CA GLY A 484 12.72 -22.37 -7.28
C GLY A 484 12.69 -20.89 -7.68
N GLY A 485 12.33 -20.01 -6.74
CA GLY A 485 12.27 -18.57 -6.95
C GLY A 485 13.63 -17.87 -6.91
N GLN A 486 13.63 -16.62 -7.38
CA GLN A 486 14.78 -15.71 -7.36
C GLN A 486 14.48 -14.45 -6.53
N PRO A 487 15.47 -13.87 -5.82
CA PRO A 487 15.21 -12.78 -4.87
C PRO A 487 14.56 -11.54 -5.49
N TRP A 488 14.89 -11.21 -6.75
CA TRP A 488 14.31 -10.06 -7.45
C TRP A 488 12.79 -10.19 -7.68
N GLN A 489 12.24 -11.40 -7.64
CA GLN A 489 10.81 -11.65 -7.81
C GLN A 489 9.99 -11.34 -6.55
N LEU A 490 10.64 -10.91 -5.48
CA LEU A 490 10.01 -10.55 -4.20
C LEU A 490 9.82 -9.03 -4.04
N ILE A 491 10.22 -8.26 -5.05
CA ILE A 491 10.21 -6.80 -5.04
C ILE A 491 9.18 -6.30 -6.05
N GLU A 492 8.46 -5.25 -5.69
CA GLU A 492 7.55 -4.55 -6.58
C GLU A 492 8.29 -4.08 -7.85
N PRO A 493 7.86 -4.49 -9.06
CA PRO A 493 8.62 -4.23 -10.27
C PRO A 493 8.63 -2.74 -10.65
N VAL A 494 7.59 -1.98 -10.32
CA VAL A 494 7.45 -0.59 -10.79
C VAL A 494 8.16 0.42 -9.89
N ASP A 495 8.24 0.19 -8.58
CA ASP A 495 9.03 1.06 -7.69
C ASP A 495 10.42 0.51 -7.37
N GLY A 496 10.63 -0.81 -7.54
CA GLY A 496 11.91 -1.46 -7.24
C GLY A 496 12.33 -1.31 -5.78
N PHE A 497 11.37 -1.23 -4.85
CA PHE A 497 11.60 -0.91 -3.45
C PHE A 497 10.74 -1.76 -2.51
N HIS A 498 9.42 -1.76 -2.68
CA HIS A 498 8.53 -2.42 -1.73
C HIS A 498 8.56 -3.95 -1.89
N PRO A 499 8.33 -4.73 -0.81
CA PRO A 499 8.00 -6.13 -0.94
C PRO A 499 6.68 -6.28 -1.71
N ASN A 500 6.64 -7.17 -2.69
CA ASN A 500 5.41 -7.45 -3.43
C ASN A 500 4.48 -8.40 -2.66
N GLU A 501 3.36 -8.77 -3.27
CA GLU A 501 2.36 -9.66 -2.66
C GLU A 501 2.97 -10.97 -2.14
N VAL A 502 3.81 -11.64 -2.95
CA VAL A 502 4.48 -12.89 -2.59
C VAL A 502 5.34 -12.70 -1.34
N ALA A 503 6.17 -11.66 -1.31
CA ALA A 503 6.99 -11.35 -0.15
C ALA A 503 6.14 -11.01 1.09
N SER A 504 5.06 -10.25 0.91
CA SER A 504 4.13 -9.89 1.99
C SER A 504 3.50 -11.13 2.64
N LEU A 505 3.06 -12.09 1.83
CA LEU A 505 2.45 -13.34 2.29
C LEU A 505 3.47 -14.33 2.89
N LEU A 506 4.71 -14.38 2.37
CA LEU A 506 5.78 -15.15 3.01
C LEU A 506 6.20 -14.56 4.36
N LEU A 507 6.22 -13.23 4.51
CA LEU A 507 6.42 -12.56 5.80
C LEU A 507 5.29 -12.91 6.78
N ALA A 508 4.04 -12.95 6.31
CA ALA A 508 2.89 -13.35 7.12
C ALA A 508 2.98 -14.82 7.59
N ASP A 509 3.49 -15.71 6.74
CA ASP A 509 3.70 -17.11 7.08
C ASP A 509 4.83 -17.29 8.12
N ASP A 510 5.95 -16.60 7.94
CA ASP A 510 7.06 -16.58 8.90
C ASP A 510 6.61 -16.01 10.26
N PHE A 511 5.89 -14.87 10.23
CA PHE A 511 5.26 -14.29 11.41
C PHE A 511 4.41 -15.33 12.15
N TRP A 512 3.48 -15.95 11.43
CA TRP A 512 2.54 -16.89 12.01
C TRP A 512 3.27 -18.07 12.68
N LYS A 513 4.24 -18.67 11.97
CA LYS A 513 5.06 -19.77 12.49
C LYS A 513 5.86 -19.37 13.72
N LYS A 514 6.51 -18.20 13.71
CA LYS A 514 7.28 -17.69 14.84
C LYS A 514 6.41 -17.41 16.06
N VAL A 515 5.26 -16.75 15.88
CA VAL A 515 4.32 -16.51 16.98
C VAL A 515 3.75 -17.82 17.52
N GLN A 516 3.35 -18.74 16.65
CA GLN A 516 2.81 -20.04 17.08
C GLN A 516 3.83 -20.84 17.89
N LEU A 517 5.10 -20.83 17.50
CA LEU A 517 6.17 -21.54 18.19
C LEU A 517 6.55 -20.89 19.53
N GLN A 518 6.69 -19.56 19.55
CA GLN A 518 7.29 -18.86 20.69
C GLN A 518 6.25 -18.33 21.68
N ARG A 519 5.07 -17.95 21.19
CA ARG A 519 4.00 -17.24 21.94
C ARG A 519 2.61 -17.70 21.48
N PRO A 520 2.27 -19.00 21.56
CA PRO A 520 1.01 -19.53 21.04
C PRO A 520 -0.24 -18.86 21.65
N GLN A 521 -0.14 -18.31 22.87
CA GLN A 521 -1.23 -17.59 23.52
C GLN A 521 -1.69 -16.35 22.74
N VAL A 522 -0.81 -15.76 21.93
CA VAL A 522 -1.12 -14.58 21.10
C VAL A 522 -2.15 -14.90 20.03
N LEU A 523 -2.13 -16.12 19.49
CA LEU A 523 -3.05 -16.57 18.43
C LEU A 523 -4.35 -17.18 18.98
N GLY A 524 -4.43 -17.40 20.29
CA GLY A 524 -5.55 -18.12 20.90
C GLY A 524 -5.57 -19.61 20.56
N LYS A 525 -6.63 -20.31 20.98
CA LYS A 525 -6.86 -21.72 20.63
C LYS A 525 -7.65 -21.82 19.32
N GLU A 526 -7.57 -22.98 18.69
CA GLU A 526 -8.51 -23.32 17.62
C GLU A 526 -9.92 -23.48 18.20
N ASN A 527 -10.92 -22.89 17.55
CA ASN A 527 -12.30 -22.99 17.99
C ASN A 527 -12.89 -24.34 17.56
N PRO A 528 -13.31 -25.22 18.51
CA PRO A 528 -13.85 -26.53 18.18
C PRO A 528 -15.18 -26.48 17.40
N PHE A 529 -15.83 -25.31 17.33
CA PHE A 529 -17.11 -25.12 16.66
C PHE A 529 -16.98 -24.55 15.23
N ASN A 530 -15.77 -24.37 14.68
CA ASN A 530 -15.59 -23.81 13.32
C ASN A 530 -16.43 -24.54 12.25
N SER A 531 -16.46 -25.87 12.27
CA SER A 531 -17.25 -26.66 11.31
C SER A 531 -18.75 -26.48 11.49
N GLN A 532 -19.22 -26.27 12.71
CA GLN A 532 -20.63 -25.99 12.99
C GLN A 532 -21.02 -24.57 12.55
N ILE A 533 -20.12 -23.60 12.76
CA ILE A 533 -20.31 -22.22 12.27
C ILE A 533 -20.48 -22.25 10.74
N GLU A 534 -19.59 -22.93 10.02
CA GLU A 534 -19.68 -23.05 8.56
C GLU A 534 -20.97 -23.79 8.13
N GLN A 535 -21.37 -24.83 8.87
CA GLN A 535 -22.60 -25.56 8.57
C GLN A 535 -23.87 -24.69 8.73
N VAL A 536 -23.90 -23.79 9.71
CA VAL A 536 -25.08 -22.94 10.00
C VAL A 536 -25.06 -21.65 9.18
N PHE A 537 -23.89 -21.00 9.07
CA PHE A 537 -23.75 -19.64 8.53
C PHE A 537 -22.99 -19.58 7.19
N GLY A 538 -22.49 -20.70 6.68
CA GLY A 538 -21.78 -20.76 5.41
C GLY A 538 -20.53 -19.88 5.41
N ASP A 539 -20.52 -18.88 4.53
CA ASP A 539 -19.44 -17.91 4.36
C ASP A 539 -19.51 -16.73 5.34
N GLN A 540 -20.42 -16.79 6.33
CA GLN A 540 -20.63 -15.75 7.34
C GLN A 540 -20.96 -14.37 6.72
N GLY A 541 -21.59 -14.35 5.54
CA GLY A 541 -21.95 -13.13 4.82
C GLY A 541 -20.81 -12.50 4.03
N GLY A 542 -19.67 -13.18 3.89
CA GLY A 542 -18.52 -12.74 3.10
C GLY A 542 -17.88 -11.45 3.65
N HIS A 543 -17.08 -10.79 2.79
CA HIS A 543 -16.34 -9.58 3.14
C HIS A 543 -16.93 -8.32 2.49
#